data_AF-A0A2G9Y809-F1
#
_entry.id   AF-A0A2G9Y809-F1
#
_cell.length_a   1.000
_cell.length_b   1.000
_cell.length_c   1.000
_cell.angle_alpha   90.00
_cell.angle_beta   90.00
_cell.angle_gamma   90.00
#
_symmetry.space_group_name_H-M   'P 1'
#
loop_
_entity.id
_entity.type
_entity.pdbx_description
1 polymer ?
#
loop_
_entity_poly.entity_id
_entity_poly.type
_entity_poly.pdbx_seq_one_letter_code
_entity_poly.pdbx_strand_id
1 'polypeptide(L)'
;MDQIYFQSVIDRIITVSLAVLAALLAAGLTFGLIYLIIIYFRLKKREEISLEMLTLEVKLQKDNEIKIDAAEQMFASFSSLKKSGFFSVFDLDDVLAFEIMAKKAEIRFYVSAPAKIIDLVEKTIYGYYPNADIKKVDEPNIFNEEGKVAFGALAIKETVYLPLKIYRDLSTDPLSAITSALSKMGDNEGAMIQILIRPASDSWKKSGKSYVSSTKKNEANPEKATFKTDPKLLERIDDKCSRPGFETTIRFVVSSSNKEMAETHLKNIKTSFAQLTSDLNILKTVKNLFKGGFMINFIYKFFPVLDLPFFKSISILSSDELATIFHFPNKTVETPHIQWLKAKTAPVPAEVPSQEGTFIGQGYYRGVKRPVYVG
;
A
#
# COMPACT_ATOMS: atom_id res chain seq x y z
N MET A 1 -60.53 -29.58 -32.87
CA MET A 1 -59.15 -29.59 -33.43
C MET A 1 -58.22 -28.63 -32.67
N ASP A 2 -58.75 -27.76 -31.80
CA ASP A 2 -57.95 -26.72 -31.11
C ASP A 2 -57.14 -27.19 -29.89
N GLN A 3 -57.59 -28.21 -29.16
CA GLN A 3 -56.97 -28.58 -27.88
C GLN A 3 -55.61 -29.28 -28.04
N ILE A 4 -55.45 -30.12 -29.08
CA ILE A 4 -54.19 -30.82 -29.38
C ILE A 4 -53.13 -29.84 -29.91
N TYR A 5 -53.54 -28.89 -30.76
CA TYR A 5 -52.66 -27.85 -31.26
C TYR A 5 -52.19 -26.93 -30.13
N PHE A 6 -53.12 -26.51 -29.25
CA PHE A 6 -52.81 -25.69 -28.09
C PHE A 6 -51.84 -26.40 -27.13
N GLN A 7 -52.07 -27.69 -26.84
CA GLN A 7 -51.16 -28.49 -26.02
C GLN A 7 -49.77 -28.60 -26.66
N SER A 8 -49.68 -28.83 -27.97
CA SER A 8 -48.40 -28.88 -28.68
C SER A 8 -47.64 -27.54 -28.63
N VAL A 9 -48.35 -26.41 -28.72
CA VAL A 9 -47.74 -25.09 -28.58
C VAL A 9 -47.22 -24.88 -27.15
N ILE A 10 -47.99 -25.26 -26.13
CA ILE A 10 -47.57 -25.20 -24.73
C ILE A 10 -46.32 -26.06 -24.49
N ASP A 11 -46.31 -27.31 -24.95
CA ASP A 11 -45.18 -28.23 -24.77
C ASP A 11 -43.91 -27.70 -25.45
N ARG A 12 -44.04 -27.08 -26.64
CA ARG A 12 -42.93 -26.41 -27.33
C ARG A 12 -42.41 -25.21 -26.53
N ILE A 13 -43.30 -24.36 -26.00
CA ILE A 13 -42.91 -23.21 -25.17
C ILE A 13 -42.19 -23.68 -23.91
N ILE A 14 -42.70 -24.71 -23.22
CA ILE A 14 -42.06 -25.28 -22.03
C ILE A 14 -40.68 -25.83 -22.39
N THR A 15 -40.56 -26.60 -23.47
CA THR A 15 -39.30 -27.20 -23.89
C THR A 15 -38.26 -26.13 -24.24
N VAL A 16 -38.64 -25.10 -25.01
CA VAL A 16 -37.75 -23.98 -25.34
C VAL A 16 -37.35 -23.21 -24.09
N SER A 17 -38.28 -22.95 -23.17
CA SER A 17 -37.99 -22.24 -21.92
C SER A 17 -37.02 -23.02 -21.03
N LEU A 18 -37.20 -24.34 -20.91
CA LEU A 18 -36.28 -25.22 -20.18
C LEU A 18 -34.90 -25.28 -20.86
N ALA A 19 -34.84 -25.33 -22.19
CA ALA A 19 -33.59 -25.31 -22.93
C ALA A 19 -32.83 -23.98 -22.72
N VAL A 20 -33.53 -22.84 -22.76
CA VAL A 20 -32.93 -21.52 -22.48
C VAL A 20 -32.43 -21.44 -21.03
N LEU A 21 -33.23 -21.90 -20.06
CA LEU A 21 -32.82 -21.94 -18.66
C LEU A 21 -31.59 -22.82 -18.44
N ALA A 22 -31.57 -24.02 -19.05
CA ALA A 22 -30.42 -24.92 -19.00
C ALA A 22 -29.18 -24.30 -19.64
N ALA A 23 -29.31 -23.61 -20.77
CA ALA A 23 -28.22 -22.89 -21.42
C ALA A 23 -27.67 -21.76 -20.56
N LEU A 24 -28.55 -20.97 -19.90
CA LEU A 24 -28.13 -19.91 -18.98
C LEU A 24 -27.42 -20.47 -17.74
N LEU A 25 -27.90 -21.58 -17.18
CA LEU A 25 -27.25 -22.27 -16.07
C LEU A 25 -25.88 -22.82 -16.47
N ALA A 26 -25.79 -23.48 -17.62
CA ALA A 26 -24.53 -24.00 -18.15
C ALA A 26 -23.51 -22.86 -18.42
N ALA A 27 -23.97 -21.75 -19.01
CA ALA A 27 -23.14 -20.56 -19.21
C ALA A 27 -22.67 -19.99 -17.86
N GLY A 28 -23.56 -19.83 -16.89
CA GLY A 28 -23.23 -19.36 -15.55
C GLY A 28 -22.20 -20.24 -14.83
N LEU A 29 -22.36 -21.56 -14.89
CA LEU A 29 -21.39 -22.52 -14.35
C LEU A 29 -20.04 -22.43 -15.06
N THR A 30 -20.05 -22.28 -16.39
CA THR A 30 -18.84 -22.14 -17.20
C THR A 30 -18.08 -20.85 -16.84
N PHE A 31 -18.77 -19.71 -16.77
CA PHE A 31 -18.16 -18.45 -16.32
C PHE A 31 -17.66 -18.53 -14.89
N GLY A 32 -18.41 -19.19 -13.99
CA GLY A 32 -17.99 -19.45 -12.62
C GLY A 32 -16.69 -20.26 -12.56
N LEU A 33 -16.59 -21.34 -13.34
CA LEU A 33 -15.38 -22.17 -13.41
C LEU A 33 -14.18 -21.38 -13.98
N ILE A 34 -14.37 -20.62 -15.07
CA ILE A 34 -13.33 -19.76 -15.64
C ILE A 34 -12.85 -18.74 -14.59
N TYR A 35 -13.77 -18.12 -13.86
CA TYR A 35 -13.44 -17.16 -12.81
C TYR A 35 -12.64 -17.81 -11.67
N LEU A 36 -13.00 -19.01 -11.24
CA LEU A 36 -12.25 -19.77 -10.24
C LEU A 36 -10.84 -20.13 -10.73
N ILE A 37 -10.69 -20.51 -11.99
CA ILE A 37 -9.38 -20.77 -12.62
C ILE A 37 -8.52 -19.50 -12.61
N ILE A 38 -9.09 -18.33 -12.98
CA ILE A 38 -8.39 -17.04 -12.93
C ILE A 38 -7.93 -16.74 -11.50
N ILE A 39 -8.80 -16.93 -10.50
CA ILE A 39 -8.44 -16.72 -9.09
C ILE A 39 -7.30 -17.66 -8.67
N TYR A 40 -7.37 -18.93 -9.04
CA TYR A 40 -6.32 -19.90 -8.73
C TYR A 40 -4.96 -19.46 -9.27
N PHE A 41 -4.89 -19.07 -10.55
CA PHE A 41 -3.64 -18.57 -11.14
C PHE A 41 -3.15 -17.28 -10.47
N ARG A 42 -4.05 -16.34 -10.15
CA ARG A 42 -3.69 -15.12 -9.42
C ARG A 42 -3.17 -15.42 -8.02
N LEU A 43 -3.76 -16.38 -7.31
CA LEU A 43 -3.29 -16.80 -5.98
C LEU A 43 -1.90 -17.43 -6.04
N LYS A 44 -1.66 -18.32 -7.01
CA LYS A 44 -0.34 -18.92 -7.23
C LYS A 44 0.71 -17.86 -7.55
N LYS A 45 0.41 -16.94 -8.47
CA LYS A 45 1.33 -15.86 -8.83
C LYS A 45 1.63 -14.92 -7.67
N ARG A 46 0.63 -14.66 -6.81
CA ARG A 46 0.82 -13.88 -5.58
C ARG A 46 1.84 -14.54 -4.65
N GLU A 47 1.79 -15.87 -4.54
CA GLU A 47 2.73 -16.65 -3.73
C GLU A 47 4.15 -16.56 -4.30
N GLU A 48 4.31 -16.73 -5.61
CA GLU A 48 5.60 -16.55 -6.31
C GLU A 48 6.19 -15.16 -6.06
N ILE A 49 5.39 -14.10 -6.23
CA ILE A 49 5.83 -12.71 -5.99
C ILE A 49 6.32 -12.52 -4.54
N SER A 50 5.62 -13.11 -3.57
CA SER A 50 5.92 -12.99 -2.15
C SER A 50 7.24 -13.67 -1.78
N LEU A 51 7.47 -14.88 -2.28
CA LEU A 51 8.68 -15.67 -1.97
C LEU A 51 9.96 -15.05 -2.54
N GLU A 52 9.84 -14.20 -3.56
CA GLU A 52 10.96 -13.48 -4.17
C GLU A 52 11.17 -12.07 -3.58
N MET A 53 10.42 -11.67 -2.55
CA MET A 53 10.56 -10.35 -1.95
C MET A 53 11.91 -10.21 -1.25
N LEU A 54 12.61 -9.12 -1.52
CA LEU A 54 13.80 -8.69 -0.79
C LEU A 54 13.47 -7.45 0.03
N THR A 55 14.00 -7.37 1.25
CA THR A 55 13.78 -6.26 2.17
C THR A 55 14.99 -5.32 2.22
N LEU A 56 14.73 -4.03 2.08
CA LEU A 56 15.68 -2.94 2.21
C LEU A 56 15.41 -2.20 3.51
N GLU A 57 16.40 -2.10 4.40
CA GLU A 57 16.41 -1.13 5.48
C GLU A 57 16.88 0.22 4.93
N VAL A 58 16.13 1.29 5.21
CA VAL A 58 16.45 2.65 4.75
C VAL A 58 16.67 3.57 5.95
N LYS A 59 17.86 4.18 6.02
CA LYS A 59 18.22 5.16 7.05
C LYS A 59 18.56 6.51 6.44
N LEU A 60 18.12 7.57 7.09
CA LEU A 60 18.48 8.94 6.77
C LEU A 60 19.26 9.57 7.91
N GLN A 61 19.89 10.71 7.63
CA GLN A 61 20.47 11.54 8.68
C GLN A 61 19.39 12.33 9.40
N LYS A 62 19.55 12.58 10.70
CA LYS A 62 18.53 13.28 11.49
C LYS A 62 18.28 14.72 11.03
N ASP A 63 19.32 15.40 10.59
CA ASP A 63 19.31 16.81 10.15
C ASP A 63 18.84 17.00 8.70
N ASN A 64 18.46 15.92 8.00
CA ASN A 64 18.03 16.04 6.61
C ASN A 64 16.77 16.92 6.47
N GLU A 65 16.72 17.72 5.41
CA GLU A 65 15.62 18.68 5.14
C GLU A 65 14.71 18.24 3.99
N ILE A 66 14.75 16.96 3.63
CA ILE A 66 13.95 16.44 2.51
C ILE A 66 12.48 16.55 2.87
N LYS A 67 11.72 17.30 2.08
CA LYS A 67 10.29 17.54 2.31
C LYS A 67 9.45 16.33 1.89
N ILE A 68 8.23 16.27 2.40
CA ILE A 68 7.25 15.22 2.08
C ILE A 68 6.90 15.20 0.57
N ASP A 69 7.05 16.33 -0.13
CA ASP A 69 6.91 16.38 -1.60
C ASP A 69 7.86 15.41 -2.33
N ALA A 70 9.04 15.11 -1.77
CA ALA A 70 9.95 14.12 -2.35
C ALA A 70 9.38 12.69 -2.26
N ALA A 71 8.70 12.35 -1.15
CA ALA A 71 7.97 11.08 -1.06
C ALA A 71 6.81 11.02 -2.05
N GLU A 72 6.07 12.12 -2.25
CA GLU A 72 5.01 12.17 -3.26
C GLU A 72 5.55 11.85 -4.67
N GLN A 73 6.66 12.47 -5.05
CA GLN A 73 7.30 12.21 -6.35
C GLN A 73 7.90 10.79 -6.44
N MET A 74 8.42 10.26 -5.33
CA MET A 74 8.87 8.87 -5.25
C MET A 74 7.73 7.89 -5.51
N PHE A 75 6.59 8.05 -4.82
CA PHE A 75 5.42 7.21 -5.06
C PHE A 75 4.91 7.37 -6.48
N ALA A 76 4.80 8.60 -7.00
CA ALA A 76 4.37 8.85 -8.37
C ALA A 76 5.21 8.08 -9.40
N SER A 77 6.53 7.99 -9.19
CA SER A 77 7.46 7.25 -10.06
C SER A 77 7.14 5.74 -10.14
N PHE A 78 6.63 5.15 -9.06
CA PHE A 78 6.25 3.73 -9.04
C PHE A 78 4.99 3.42 -9.86
N SER A 79 4.25 4.43 -10.34
CA SER A 79 3.13 4.21 -11.26
C SER A 79 3.56 3.59 -12.60
N SER A 80 4.84 3.74 -12.96
CA SER A 80 5.46 3.11 -14.13
C SER A 80 5.57 1.59 -14.04
N LEU A 81 5.42 1.00 -12.84
CA LEU A 81 5.44 -0.45 -12.64
C LEU A 81 4.19 -1.17 -13.14
N LYS A 82 3.18 -0.42 -13.60
CA LYS A 82 1.91 -0.98 -14.05
C LYS A 82 2.12 -1.85 -15.28
N LYS A 83 1.73 -3.12 -15.18
CA LYS A 83 1.77 -4.04 -16.32
C LYS A 83 0.65 -3.69 -17.30
N SER A 84 0.96 -3.74 -18.59
CA SER A 84 -0.02 -3.54 -19.66
C SER A 84 0.03 -4.72 -20.63
N GLY A 85 -1.13 -5.10 -21.21
CA GLY A 85 -1.21 -6.18 -22.18
C GLY A 85 -2.50 -7.00 -22.10
N PHE A 86 -2.76 -7.79 -23.16
CA PHE A 86 -3.96 -8.60 -23.34
C PHE A 86 -4.17 -9.65 -22.22
N PHE A 87 -3.09 -10.16 -21.62
CA PHE A 87 -3.12 -11.14 -20.53
C PHE A 87 -3.09 -10.54 -19.12
N SER A 88 -3.22 -9.21 -18.97
CA SER A 88 -3.18 -8.52 -17.67
C SER A 88 -4.25 -9.01 -16.68
N VAL A 89 -5.34 -9.60 -17.17
CA VAL A 89 -6.38 -10.24 -16.33
C VAL A 89 -5.85 -11.44 -15.53
N PHE A 90 -4.85 -12.16 -16.06
CA PHE A 90 -4.19 -13.29 -15.39
C PHE A 90 -2.92 -12.87 -14.63
N ASP A 91 -2.42 -11.66 -14.88
CA ASP A 91 -1.24 -11.12 -14.22
C ASP A 91 -1.62 -10.39 -12.91
N LEU A 92 -0.63 -10.21 -12.06
CA LEU A 92 -0.67 -9.35 -10.89
C LEU A 92 0.44 -8.32 -11.03
N ASP A 93 0.11 -7.05 -10.87
CA ASP A 93 1.12 -6.01 -10.75
C ASP A 93 2.06 -6.31 -9.57
N ASP A 94 3.31 -5.90 -9.73
CA ASP A 94 4.31 -6.10 -8.70
C ASP A 94 3.95 -5.26 -7.47
N VAL A 95 4.15 -5.85 -6.28
CA VAL A 95 3.74 -5.26 -5.00
C VAL A 95 4.96 -4.69 -4.31
N LEU A 96 4.84 -3.46 -3.84
CA LEU A 96 5.83 -2.84 -2.96
C LEU A 96 5.26 -2.81 -1.54
N ALA A 97 6.08 -3.16 -0.55
CA ALA A 97 5.73 -3.05 0.86
C ALA A 97 6.56 -1.94 1.51
N PHE A 98 5.89 -0.96 2.10
CA PHE A 98 6.50 0.08 2.93
C PHE A 98 6.14 -0.21 4.37
N GLU A 99 7.15 -0.39 5.22
CA GLU A 99 6.96 -0.91 6.57
C GLU A 99 7.66 -0.02 7.60
N ILE A 100 6.96 0.25 8.71
CA ILE A 100 7.53 0.90 9.89
C ILE A 100 7.47 -0.13 11.02
N MET A 101 8.64 -0.53 11.51
CA MET A 101 8.77 -1.48 12.60
C MET A 101 9.20 -0.74 13.87
N ALA A 102 8.64 -1.15 15.00
CA ALA A 102 9.05 -0.65 16.30
C ALA A 102 9.25 -1.78 17.30
N LYS A 103 10.29 -1.64 18.11
CA LYS A 103 10.60 -2.42 19.32
C LYS A 103 10.99 -1.44 20.43
N LYS A 104 11.32 -1.95 21.62
CA LYS A 104 11.83 -1.12 22.70
C LYS A 104 12.99 -0.24 22.22
N ALA A 105 12.81 1.07 22.38
CA ALA A 105 13.80 2.08 22.03
C ALA A 105 14.31 2.01 20.58
N GLU A 106 13.50 1.49 19.66
CA GLU A 106 13.91 1.28 18.27
C GLU A 106 12.74 1.46 17.29
N ILE A 107 12.88 2.36 16.31
CA ILE A 107 11.97 2.52 15.17
C ILE A 107 12.79 2.47 13.88
N ARG A 108 12.41 1.59 12.94
CA ARG A 108 13.10 1.35 11.67
C ARG A 108 12.13 1.38 10.50
N PHE A 109 12.64 1.78 9.34
CA PHE A 109 11.89 1.92 8.10
C PHE A 109 12.41 0.93 7.06
N TYR A 110 11.48 0.22 6.43
CA TYR A 110 11.80 -0.80 5.45
C TYR A 110 10.99 -0.62 4.18
N VAL A 111 11.59 -1.04 3.06
CA VAL A 111 10.91 -1.18 1.78
C VAL A 111 11.21 -2.58 1.24
N SER A 112 10.17 -3.36 0.97
CA SER A 112 10.32 -4.67 0.36
C SER A 112 9.74 -4.68 -1.06
N ALA A 113 10.40 -5.38 -1.97
CA ALA A 113 9.96 -5.51 -3.36
C ALA A 113 10.47 -6.83 -3.97
N PRO A 114 9.84 -7.34 -5.05
CA PRO A 114 10.31 -8.55 -5.72
C PRO A 114 11.74 -8.37 -6.24
N ALA A 115 12.57 -9.42 -6.14
CA ALA A 115 13.98 -9.41 -6.50
C ALA A 115 14.24 -8.80 -7.90
N LYS A 116 13.38 -9.11 -8.87
CA LYS A 116 13.46 -8.58 -10.25
C LYS A 116 13.36 -7.05 -10.38
N ILE A 117 12.75 -6.35 -9.42
CA ILE A 117 12.59 -4.88 -9.45
C ILE A 117 13.29 -4.18 -8.28
N ILE A 118 14.01 -4.91 -7.42
CA ILE A 118 14.64 -4.35 -6.22
C ILE A 118 15.63 -3.23 -6.57
N ASP A 119 16.41 -3.41 -7.64
CA ASP A 119 17.41 -2.43 -8.07
C ASP A 119 16.75 -1.15 -8.61
N LEU A 120 15.56 -1.27 -9.23
CA LEU A 120 14.76 -0.12 -9.64
C LEU A 120 14.29 0.64 -8.40
N VAL A 121 13.73 -0.07 -7.42
CA VAL A 121 13.25 0.53 -6.15
C VAL A 121 14.39 1.24 -5.41
N GLU A 122 15.55 0.60 -5.28
CA GLU A 122 16.75 1.18 -4.66
C GLU A 122 17.20 2.46 -5.39
N LYS A 123 17.27 2.43 -6.73
CA LYS A 123 17.61 3.61 -7.55
C LYS A 123 16.57 4.72 -7.42
N THR A 124 15.28 4.39 -7.38
CA THR A 124 14.21 5.37 -7.18
C THR A 124 14.31 6.04 -5.82
N ILE A 125 14.53 5.26 -4.73
CA ILE A 125 14.74 5.82 -3.39
C ILE A 125 15.97 6.75 -3.41
N TYR A 126 17.09 6.32 -3.99
CA TYR A 126 18.28 7.17 -4.11
C TYR A 126 18.06 8.46 -4.91
N GLY A 127 17.17 8.44 -5.91
CA GLY A 127 16.82 9.62 -6.70
C GLY A 127 16.16 10.72 -5.86
N TYR A 128 15.31 10.34 -4.92
CA TYR A 128 14.57 11.28 -4.04
C TYR A 128 15.23 11.49 -2.68
N TYR A 129 16.05 10.52 -2.25
CA TYR A 129 16.78 10.53 -0.99
C TYR A 129 18.27 10.23 -1.24
N PRO A 130 19.05 11.20 -1.80
CA PRO A 130 20.41 10.95 -2.27
C PRO A 130 21.41 10.49 -1.19
N ASN A 131 21.13 10.86 0.07
CA ASN A 131 21.96 10.55 1.23
C ASN A 131 21.41 9.40 2.07
N ALA A 132 20.43 8.64 1.56
CA ALA A 132 19.93 7.45 2.25
C ALA A 132 21.02 6.38 2.35
N ASP A 133 21.12 5.71 3.50
CA ASP A 133 21.85 4.44 3.61
C ASP A 133 20.82 3.32 3.44
N ILE A 134 20.97 2.56 2.34
CA ILE A 134 20.08 1.46 1.99
C ILE A 134 20.87 0.17 2.15
N LYS A 135 20.29 -0.81 2.86
CA LYS A 135 20.90 -2.12 3.11
C LYS A 135 19.89 -3.23 2.89
N LYS A 136 20.27 -4.24 2.11
CA LYS A 136 19.53 -5.50 2.01
C LYS A 136 19.66 -6.23 3.35
N VAL A 137 18.53 -6.62 3.95
CA VAL A 137 18.46 -7.25 5.27
C VAL A 137 17.46 -8.41 5.25
N ASP A 138 17.57 -9.29 6.23
CA ASP A 138 16.54 -10.29 6.49
C ASP A 138 15.24 -9.63 6.97
N GLU A 139 14.13 -10.35 6.81
CA GLU A 139 12.82 -9.82 7.21
C GLU A 139 12.77 -9.51 8.71
N PRO A 140 12.35 -8.29 9.10
CA PRO A 140 12.30 -7.91 10.50
C PRO A 140 11.24 -8.69 11.27
N ASN A 141 11.65 -9.34 12.36
CA ASN A 141 10.75 -10.09 13.24
C ASN A 141 10.30 -9.24 14.45
N ILE A 142 9.00 -9.04 14.63
CA ILE A 142 8.39 -8.35 15.78
C ILE A 142 7.84 -9.29 16.87
N PHE A 143 7.83 -10.59 16.61
CA PHE A 143 7.20 -11.57 17.49
C PHE A 143 8.15 -12.06 18.57
N ASN A 144 7.56 -12.39 19.71
CA ASN A 144 8.20 -13.12 20.80
C ASN A 144 7.43 -14.45 20.99
N GLU A 145 8.11 -15.53 21.37
CA GLU A 145 7.54 -16.87 21.55
C GLU A 145 6.35 -16.88 22.53
N GLU A 146 6.43 -16.11 23.61
CA GLU A 146 5.35 -16.01 24.60
C GLU A 146 4.35 -14.87 24.31
N GLY A 147 4.63 -14.08 23.28
CA GLY A 147 3.89 -12.87 22.94
C GLY A 147 2.43 -13.11 22.56
N LYS A 148 1.55 -12.21 23.01
CA LYS A 148 0.16 -12.12 22.56
C LYS A 148 0.07 -11.13 21.41
N VAL A 149 -0.64 -11.55 20.36
CA VAL A 149 -0.74 -10.80 19.11
C VAL A 149 -2.12 -10.15 18.97
N ALA A 150 -2.12 -8.84 18.71
CA ALA A 150 -3.26 -8.07 18.22
C ALA A 150 -2.97 -7.55 16.81
N PHE A 151 -4.00 -7.44 15.98
CA PHE A 151 -3.85 -7.03 14.60
C PHE A 151 -5.06 -6.24 14.10
N GLY A 152 -4.86 -5.45 13.06
CA GLY A 152 -5.92 -4.66 12.45
C GLY A 152 -5.54 -4.16 11.07
N ALA A 153 -6.52 -3.62 10.34
CA ALA A 153 -6.30 -2.96 9.07
C ALA A 153 -7.21 -1.73 8.95
N LEU A 154 -6.77 -0.77 8.14
CA LEU A 154 -7.54 0.42 7.78
C LEU A 154 -7.79 0.45 6.27
N ALA A 155 -8.98 0.93 5.88
CA ALA A 155 -9.32 1.18 4.49
C ALA A 155 -10.18 2.44 4.36
N ILE A 156 -10.20 3.04 3.17
CA ILE A 156 -11.12 4.15 2.85
C ILE A 156 -12.57 3.71 3.10
N LYS A 157 -13.36 4.57 3.74
CA LYS A 157 -14.77 4.32 4.02
C LYS A 157 -15.65 4.61 2.81
N GLU A 158 -15.49 5.80 2.24
CA GLU A 158 -16.35 6.31 1.17
C GLU A 158 -15.83 5.86 -0.21
N THR A 159 -16.30 6.50 -1.28
CA THR A 159 -15.82 6.21 -2.63
C THR A 159 -14.37 6.61 -2.80
N VAL A 160 -13.64 5.86 -3.63
CA VAL A 160 -12.16 5.95 -3.71
C VAL A 160 -11.64 7.25 -4.32
N TYR A 161 -12.44 7.95 -5.12
CA TYR A 161 -12.07 9.24 -5.69
C TYR A 161 -12.25 10.41 -4.69
N LEU A 162 -12.87 10.16 -3.52
CA LEU A 162 -12.96 11.15 -2.46
C LEU A 162 -11.65 11.17 -1.65
N PRO A 163 -11.00 12.34 -1.48
CA PRO A 163 -9.69 12.45 -0.87
C PRO A 163 -9.73 12.42 0.65
N LEU A 164 -8.68 11.87 1.26
CA LEU A 164 -8.28 12.10 2.64
C LEU A 164 -7.61 13.49 2.78
N LYS A 165 -7.30 13.91 4.01
CA LYS A 165 -6.37 15.04 4.20
C LYS A 165 -4.97 14.61 3.78
N ILE A 166 -4.29 15.51 3.07
CA ILE A 166 -2.89 15.33 2.67
C ILE A 166 -1.97 16.15 3.57
N TYR A 167 -0.66 15.91 3.51
CA TYR A 167 0.31 16.61 4.36
C TYR A 167 0.28 18.13 4.22
N ARG A 168 -0.16 18.65 3.06
CA ARG A 168 -0.36 20.10 2.83
C ARG A 168 -1.53 20.68 3.61
N ASP A 169 -2.50 19.84 4.00
CA ASP A 169 -3.65 20.21 4.84
C ASP A 169 -3.32 20.20 6.34
N LEU A 170 -2.14 19.72 6.74
CA LEU A 170 -1.75 19.47 8.13
C LEU A 170 -0.73 20.51 8.63
N SER A 171 -0.89 20.93 9.88
CA SER A 171 0.03 21.91 10.52
C SER A 171 1.35 21.31 10.96
N THR A 172 1.42 19.99 11.07
CA THR A 172 2.58 19.24 11.54
C THR A 172 2.81 18.03 10.66
N ASP A 173 4.03 17.51 10.67
CA ASP A 173 4.36 16.28 9.96
C ASP A 173 3.48 15.11 10.47
N PRO A 174 2.68 14.46 9.59
CA PRO A 174 1.80 13.36 9.99
C PRO A 174 2.54 12.14 10.52
N LEU A 175 3.77 11.90 10.06
CA LEU A 175 4.60 10.77 10.51
C LEU A 175 4.95 10.88 11.98
N SER A 176 5.08 12.10 12.53
CA SER A 176 5.36 12.34 13.94
C SER A 176 4.31 11.73 14.86
N ALA A 177 3.03 11.76 14.50
CA ALA A 177 1.98 11.13 15.31
C ALA A 177 2.05 9.60 15.24
N ILE A 178 2.40 9.06 14.06
CA ILE A 178 2.56 7.62 13.82
C ILE A 178 3.75 7.08 14.61
N THR A 179 4.93 7.71 14.48
CA THR A 179 6.14 7.30 15.19
C THR A 179 6.00 7.48 16.69
N SER A 180 5.30 8.51 17.17
CA SER A 180 5.05 8.71 18.61
C SER A 180 4.14 7.64 19.22
N ALA A 181 3.21 7.08 18.45
CA ALA A 181 2.43 5.91 18.90
C ALA A 181 3.31 4.65 19.00
N LEU A 182 4.28 4.52 18.10
CA LEU A 182 5.25 3.42 18.05
C LEU A 182 6.36 3.52 19.09
N SER A 183 6.78 4.72 19.51
CA SER A 183 7.89 4.91 20.45
C SER A 183 7.61 4.40 21.87
N LYS A 184 6.37 3.99 22.16
CA LYS A 184 5.91 3.51 23.46
C LYS A 184 6.07 1.99 23.65
N MET A 185 6.68 1.27 22.70
CA MET A 185 6.93 -0.17 22.86
C MET A 185 7.87 -0.43 24.04
N GLY A 186 7.46 -1.35 24.91
CA GLY A 186 8.23 -1.84 26.06
C GLY A 186 9.08 -3.08 25.75
N ASP A 187 9.62 -3.68 26.80
CA ASP A 187 10.41 -4.92 26.70
C ASP A 187 9.58 -6.07 26.14
N ASN A 188 10.18 -6.85 25.23
CA ASN A 188 9.53 -7.98 24.57
C ASN A 188 8.27 -7.62 23.77
N GLU A 189 8.08 -6.34 23.45
CA GLU A 189 7.02 -5.86 22.58
C GLU A 189 7.55 -5.49 21.20
N GLY A 190 6.69 -5.65 20.20
CA GLY A 190 6.99 -5.27 18.84
C GLY A 190 5.73 -4.86 18.09
N ALA A 191 5.85 -3.86 17.23
CA ALA A 191 4.77 -3.42 16.35
C ALA A 191 5.28 -3.25 14.92
N MET A 192 4.41 -3.50 13.96
CA MET A 192 4.68 -3.23 12.56
C MET A 192 3.45 -2.63 11.89
N ILE A 193 3.70 -1.54 11.17
CA ILE A 193 2.78 -0.95 10.21
C ILE A 193 3.23 -1.40 8.84
N GLN A 194 2.34 -2.04 8.08
CA GLN A 194 2.62 -2.52 6.73
C GLN A 194 1.67 -1.85 5.74
N ILE A 195 2.25 -1.20 4.74
CA ILE A 195 1.54 -0.52 3.66
C ILE A 195 1.96 -1.19 2.35
N LEU A 196 1.08 -2.03 1.82
CA LEU A 196 1.29 -2.65 0.51
C LEU A 196 0.68 -1.76 -0.56
N ILE A 197 1.42 -1.52 -1.64
CA ILE A 197 0.95 -0.76 -2.79
C ILE A 197 1.19 -1.50 -4.11
N ARG A 198 0.33 -1.25 -5.08
CA ARG A 198 0.56 -1.53 -6.50
C ARG A 198 -0.18 -0.49 -7.36
N PRO A 199 0.27 -0.20 -8.59
CA PRO A 199 -0.39 0.79 -9.44
C PRO A 199 -1.88 0.48 -9.67
N ALA A 200 -2.75 1.48 -9.58
CA ALA A 200 -4.18 1.31 -9.84
C ALA A 200 -4.54 1.50 -11.34
N SER A 201 -5.67 0.92 -11.75
CA SER A 201 -6.31 1.29 -13.03
C SER A 201 -6.81 2.74 -12.99
N ASP A 202 -7.01 3.40 -14.14
CA ASP A 202 -7.54 4.78 -14.17
C ASP A 202 -9.07 4.85 -14.08
N SER A 203 -9.74 3.71 -13.83
CA SER A 203 -11.21 3.64 -13.74
C SER A 203 -11.76 4.58 -12.66
N TRP A 204 -11.15 4.61 -11.49
CA TRP A 204 -11.56 5.47 -10.38
C TRP A 204 -11.41 6.97 -10.72
N LYS A 205 -10.38 7.35 -11.47
CA LYS A 205 -10.19 8.73 -11.94
C LYS A 205 -11.30 9.14 -12.90
N LYS A 206 -11.68 8.25 -13.82
CA LYS A 206 -12.80 8.49 -14.75
C LYS A 206 -14.11 8.70 -13.99
N SER A 207 -14.37 7.87 -12.98
CA SER A 207 -15.54 8.04 -12.11
C SER A 207 -15.52 9.37 -11.36
N GLY A 208 -14.38 9.75 -10.76
CA GLY A 208 -14.24 11.02 -10.04
C GLY A 208 -14.40 12.24 -10.95
N LYS A 209 -13.75 12.26 -12.12
CA LYS A 209 -13.90 13.33 -13.12
C LYS A 209 -15.34 13.43 -13.65
N SER A 210 -15.97 12.28 -13.89
CA SER A 210 -17.39 12.24 -14.29
C SER A 210 -18.27 12.85 -13.20
N TYR A 211 -18.06 12.48 -11.93
CA TYR A 211 -18.77 13.06 -10.80
C TYR A 211 -18.59 14.59 -10.76
N VAL A 212 -17.35 15.09 -10.77
CA VAL A 212 -17.05 16.53 -10.75
C VAL A 212 -17.73 17.27 -11.91
N SER A 213 -17.61 16.75 -13.13
CA SER A 213 -18.22 17.39 -14.31
C SER A 213 -19.75 17.42 -14.25
N SER A 214 -20.37 16.33 -13.78
CA SER A 214 -21.82 16.21 -13.66
C SER A 214 -22.38 17.14 -12.58
N THR A 215 -21.67 17.26 -11.44
CA THR A 215 -22.04 18.14 -10.35
C THR A 215 -21.90 19.61 -10.77
N LYS A 216 -20.78 20.00 -11.39
CA LYS A 216 -20.61 21.36 -11.93
C LYS A 216 -21.71 21.73 -12.93
N LYS A 217 -22.09 20.80 -13.82
CA LYS A 217 -23.18 21.00 -14.79
C LYS A 217 -24.54 21.18 -14.11
N ASN A 218 -24.83 20.40 -13.06
CA ASN A 218 -26.09 20.50 -12.34
C ASN A 218 -26.19 21.80 -11.54
N GLU A 219 -25.11 22.24 -10.88
CA GLU A 219 -25.07 23.50 -10.12
C GLU A 219 -25.10 24.74 -11.03
N ALA A 220 -24.65 24.63 -12.29
CA ALA A 220 -24.77 25.69 -13.29
C ALA A 220 -26.17 25.78 -13.94
N ASN A 221 -27.03 24.77 -13.75
CA ASN A 221 -28.38 24.77 -14.31
C ASN A 221 -29.37 25.35 -13.29
N PRO A 222 -30.05 26.48 -13.58
CA PRO A 222 -30.99 27.11 -12.66
C PRO A 222 -32.12 26.21 -12.13
N GLU A 223 -32.54 25.20 -12.90
CA GLU A 223 -33.61 24.27 -12.52
C GLU A 223 -33.15 23.11 -11.63
N LYS A 224 -31.85 22.81 -11.62
CA LYS A 224 -31.25 21.66 -10.90
C LYS A 224 -30.27 22.05 -9.81
N ALA A 225 -29.89 23.33 -9.74
CA ALA A 225 -28.92 23.82 -8.79
C ALA A 225 -29.41 23.62 -7.36
N THR A 226 -28.58 22.99 -6.54
CA THR A 226 -28.87 22.81 -5.11
C THR A 226 -28.09 23.82 -4.28
N PHE A 227 -27.01 24.38 -4.82
CA PHE A 227 -26.04 25.26 -4.16
C PHE A 227 -25.46 24.66 -2.87
N LYS A 228 -25.57 23.34 -2.68
CA LYS A 228 -25.09 22.62 -1.49
C LYS A 228 -23.65 22.16 -1.65
N THR A 229 -23.16 22.06 -2.89
CA THR A 229 -21.82 21.56 -3.15
C THR A 229 -20.81 22.69 -3.14
N ASP A 230 -19.87 22.65 -2.19
CA ASP A 230 -18.74 23.59 -2.15
C ASP A 230 -17.78 23.34 -3.36
N PRO A 231 -17.53 24.34 -4.22
CA PRO A 231 -16.58 24.23 -5.33
C PRO A 231 -15.18 23.79 -4.90
N LYS A 232 -14.74 24.14 -3.69
CA LYS A 232 -13.43 23.76 -3.15
C LYS A 232 -13.32 22.25 -2.92
N LEU A 233 -14.42 21.60 -2.54
CA LEU A 233 -14.47 20.14 -2.42
C LEU A 233 -14.36 19.45 -3.78
N LEU A 234 -14.99 20.03 -4.82
CA LEU A 234 -14.88 19.51 -6.18
C LEU A 234 -13.47 19.65 -6.75
N GLU A 235 -12.79 20.76 -6.44
CA GLU A 235 -11.39 20.96 -6.81
C GLU A 235 -10.46 19.92 -6.16
N ARG A 236 -10.65 19.62 -4.86
CA ARG A 236 -9.87 18.56 -4.18
C ARG A 236 -10.08 17.18 -4.80
N ILE A 237 -11.29 16.86 -5.25
CA ILE A 237 -11.58 15.60 -5.95
C ILE A 237 -10.85 15.56 -7.30
N ASP A 238 -10.91 16.66 -8.07
CA ASP A 238 -10.24 16.75 -9.37
C ASP A 238 -8.71 16.67 -9.24
N ASP A 239 -8.15 17.35 -8.23
CA ASP A 239 -6.73 17.34 -7.89
C ASP A 239 -6.25 15.92 -7.53
N LYS A 240 -6.96 15.21 -6.64
CA LYS A 240 -6.68 13.78 -6.37
C LYS A 240 -6.74 12.93 -7.64
N CYS A 241 -7.75 13.13 -8.50
CA CYS A 241 -7.90 12.39 -9.76
C CYS A 241 -6.83 12.73 -10.81
N SER A 242 -6.07 13.81 -10.63
CA SER A 242 -4.95 14.19 -11.51
C SER A 242 -3.67 13.43 -11.19
N ARG A 243 -3.51 12.95 -9.95
CA ARG A 243 -2.31 12.25 -9.48
C ARG A 243 -2.32 10.76 -9.82
N PRO A 244 -1.14 10.11 -9.90
CA PRO A 244 -1.07 8.65 -9.93
C PRO A 244 -1.74 8.04 -8.70
N GLY A 245 -2.50 6.96 -8.91
CA GLY A 245 -3.20 6.24 -7.84
C GLY A 245 -2.67 4.82 -7.69
N PHE A 246 -2.71 4.33 -6.47
CA PHE A 246 -2.24 3.00 -6.09
C PHE A 246 -3.32 2.27 -5.32
N GLU A 247 -3.51 1.00 -5.66
CA GLU A 247 -4.24 0.11 -4.77
C GLU A 247 -3.39 -0.11 -3.52
N THR A 248 -3.98 0.14 -2.36
CA THR A 248 -3.27 0.19 -1.09
C THR A 248 -3.95 -0.67 -0.05
N THR A 249 -3.16 -1.43 0.70
CA THR A 249 -3.59 -2.15 1.91
C THR A 249 -2.77 -1.68 3.11
N ILE A 250 -3.44 -1.25 4.18
CA ILE A 250 -2.80 -0.77 5.42
C ILE A 250 -3.09 -1.75 6.55
N ARG A 251 -2.05 -2.35 7.12
CA ARG A 251 -2.12 -3.37 8.17
C ARG A 251 -1.26 -3.00 9.36
N PHE A 252 -1.70 -3.50 10.52
CA PHE A 252 -1.06 -3.31 11.80
C PHE A 252 -0.96 -4.66 12.48
N VAL A 253 0.22 -5.01 12.98
CA VAL A 253 0.42 -6.15 13.87
C VAL A 253 1.22 -5.69 15.07
N VAL A 254 0.77 -6.11 16.25
CA VAL A 254 1.43 -5.86 17.53
C VAL A 254 1.57 -7.18 18.26
N SER A 255 2.77 -7.43 18.77
CA SER A 255 3.10 -8.47 19.74
C SER A 255 3.45 -7.81 21.07
N SER A 256 2.86 -8.25 22.16
CA SER A 256 3.12 -7.75 23.52
C SER A 256 3.04 -8.90 24.53
N SER A 257 3.41 -8.69 25.79
CA SER A 257 3.40 -9.74 26.81
C SER A 257 1.98 -10.20 27.20
N ASN A 258 0.96 -9.35 27.04
CA ASN A 258 -0.44 -9.73 27.24
C ASN A 258 -1.36 -9.13 26.15
N LYS A 259 -2.58 -9.65 26.08
CA LYS A 259 -3.52 -9.34 25.00
C LYS A 259 -4.05 -7.91 25.11
N GLU A 260 -4.31 -7.46 26.32
CA GLU A 260 -4.86 -6.13 26.63
C GLU A 260 -3.88 -5.02 26.22
N MET A 261 -2.59 -5.21 26.49
CA MET A 261 -1.53 -4.31 26.05
C MET A 261 -1.37 -4.35 24.53
N ALA A 262 -1.35 -5.53 23.91
CA ALA A 262 -1.32 -5.64 22.44
C ALA A 262 -2.47 -4.87 21.78
N GLU A 263 -3.69 -5.00 22.30
CA GLU A 263 -4.87 -4.28 21.81
C GLU A 263 -4.80 -2.77 22.07
N THR A 264 -4.23 -2.36 23.20
CA THR A 264 -4.01 -0.95 23.54
C THR A 264 -3.01 -0.28 22.59
N HIS A 265 -1.87 -0.92 22.35
CA HIS A 265 -0.88 -0.46 21.37
C HIS A 265 -1.47 -0.40 19.97
N LEU A 266 -2.20 -1.45 19.54
CA LEU A 266 -2.88 -1.46 18.26
C LEU A 266 -3.88 -0.30 18.13
N LYS A 267 -4.66 -0.01 19.19
CA LYS A 267 -5.60 1.12 19.21
C LYS A 267 -4.87 2.46 19.11
N ASN A 268 -3.77 2.64 19.82
CA ASN A 268 -2.96 3.87 19.77
C ASN A 268 -2.39 4.11 18.37
N ILE A 269 -1.85 3.06 17.74
CA ILE A 269 -1.34 3.12 16.37
C ILE A 269 -2.46 3.49 15.39
N LYS A 270 -3.60 2.82 15.42
CA LYS A 270 -4.74 3.16 14.54
C LYS A 270 -5.22 4.60 14.75
N THR A 271 -5.27 5.08 15.99
CA THR A 271 -5.71 6.44 16.32
C THR A 271 -4.78 7.50 15.71
N SER A 272 -3.47 7.21 15.55
CA SER A 272 -2.53 8.16 14.90
C SER A 272 -2.89 8.49 13.44
N PHE A 273 -3.69 7.63 12.78
CA PHE A 273 -4.18 7.87 11.42
C PHE A 273 -5.46 8.74 11.37
N ALA A 274 -6.07 9.05 12.52
CA ALA A 274 -7.31 9.84 12.57
C ALA A 274 -7.13 11.26 12.02
N GLN A 275 -5.91 11.82 12.09
CA GLN A 275 -5.55 13.13 11.52
C GLN A 275 -5.77 13.24 10.01
N LEU A 276 -5.83 12.10 9.30
CA LEU A 276 -6.03 12.02 7.86
C LEU A 276 -7.50 12.17 7.43
N THR A 277 -8.41 12.26 8.41
CA THR A 277 -9.85 12.46 8.19
C THR A 277 -10.12 13.79 7.51
N SER A 278 -10.79 13.75 6.36
CA SER A 278 -11.33 14.93 5.67
C SER A 278 -12.86 14.94 5.75
N ASP A 279 -13.47 16.03 5.28
CA ASP A 279 -14.93 16.12 5.14
C ASP A 279 -15.48 15.18 4.04
N LEU A 280 -14.59 14.63 3.19
CA LEU A 280 -14.95 13.79 2.05
C LEU A 280 -14.68 12.30 2.31
N ASN A 281 -13.72 11.96 3.16
CA ASN A 281 -13.36 10.56 3.41
C ASN A 281 -12.66 10.34 4.74
N ILE A 282 -12.76 9.11 5.25
CA ILE A 282 -12.12 8.64 6.48
C ILE A 282 -11.52 7.25 6.29
N LEU A 283 -10.55 6.91 7.14
CA LEU A 283 -10.05 5.55 7.26
C LEU A 283 -10.88 4.76 8.29
N LYS A 284 -11.65 3.77 7.83
CA LYS A 284 -12.40 2.85 8.69
C LYS A 284 -11.57 1.62 9.05
N THR A 285 -11.85 1.02 10.21
CA THR A 285 -11.31 -0.29 10.56
C THR A 285 -11.95 -1.38 9.70
N VAL A 286 -11.11 -2.22 9.10
CA VAL A 286 -11.54 -3.39 8.32
C VAL A 286 -11.95 -4.51 9.26
N LYS A 287 -13.11 -5.12 9.01
CA LYS A 287 -13.56 -6.32 9.73
C LYS A 287 -12.82 -7.54 9.17
N ASN A 288 -12.06 -8.22 10.01
CA ASN A 288 -11.36 -9.46 9.65
C ASN A 288 -12.09 -10.66 10.26
N LEU A 289 -12.49 -11.62 9.42
CA LEU A 289 -13.20 -12.83 9.87
C LEU A 289 -12.27 -13.92 10.39
N PHE A 290 -11.05 -14.05 9.83
CA PHE A 290 -10.14 -15.16 10.12
C PHE A 290 -8.75 -14.65 10.54
N LYS A 291 -8.42 -14.85 11.82
CA LYS A 291 -7.11 -14.47 12.39
C LYS A 291 -5.93 -15.12 11.64
N GLY A 292 -5.99 -16.43 11.39
CA GLY A 292 -4.93 -17.15 10.68
C GLY A 292 -4.67 -16.60 9.28
N GLY A 293 -5.74 -16.36 8.50
CA GLY A 293 -5.64 -15.76 7.16
C GLY A 293 -5.04 -14.35 7.18
N PHE A 294 -5.39 -13.52 8.17
CA PHE A 294 -4.77 -12.20 8.32
C PHE A 294 -3.26 -12.31 8.56
N MET A 295 -2.83 -13.18 9.48
CA MET A 295 -1.42 -13.35 9.81
C MET A 295 -0.61 -13.91 8.64
N ILE A 296 -1.15 -14.90 7.91
CA ILE A 296 -0.53 -15.41 6.68
C ILE A 296 -0.36 -14.26 5.68
N ASN A 297 -1.42 -13.48 5.45
CA ASN A 297 -1.33 -12.36 4.51
C ASN A 297 -0.34 -11.29 4.93
N PHE A 298 -0.17 -11.06 6.24
CA PHE A 298 0.79 -10.10 6.78
C PHE A 298 2.23 -10.60 6.62
N ILE A 299 2.53 -11.83 7.08
CA ILE A 299 3.86 -12.44 7.06
C ILE A 299 4.36 -12.54 5.61
N TYR A 300 3.55 -13.14 4.74
CA TYR A 300 3.88 -13.31 3.32
C TYR A 300 3.63 -12.04 2.49
N LYS A 301 3.28 -10.90 3.10
CA LYS A 301 3.03 -9.63 2.39
C LYS A 301 2.04 -9.79 1.22
N PHE A 302 1.09 -10.73 1.34
CA PHE A 302 0.14 -11.03 0.28
C PHE A 302 -0.81 -9.85 0.09
N PHE A 303 -0.81 -9.30 -1.12
CA PHE A 303 -1.84 -8.36 -1.53
C PHE A 303 -3.17 -9.12 -1.71
N PRO A 304 -4.32 -8.60 -1.24
CA PRO A 304 -5.59 -9.29 -1.42
C PRO A 304 -5.92 -9.49 -2.91
N VAL A 305 -6.27 -10.72 -3.30
CA VAL A 305 -6.70 -11.03 -4.68
C VAL A 305 -8.18 -10.74 -4.88
N LEU A 306 -8.97 -10.89 -3.81
CA LEU A 306 -10.41 -10.68 -3.79
C LEU A 306 -10.73 -9.57 -2.79
N ASP A 307 -11.49 -8.56 -3.25
CA ASP A 307 -12.00 -7.47 -2.43
C ASP A 307 -13.53 -7.56 -2.39
N LEU A 308 -14.06 -8.26 -1.39
CA LEU A 308 -15.50 -8.44 -1.25
C LEU A 308 -16.13 -7.16 -0.67
N PRO A 309 -17.31 -6.70 -1.15
CA PRO A 309 -17.92 -5.43 -0.72
C PRO A 309 -18.05 -5.25 0.80
N PHE A 310 -18.35 -6.33 1.53
CA PHE A 310 -18.52 -6.30 2.99
C PHE A 310 -17.22 -6.42 3.79
N PHE A 311 -16.13 -6.84 3.14
CA PHE A 311 -14.80 -7.05 3.74
C PHE A 311 -13.74 -6.22 3.02
N LYS A 312 -14.16 -5.07 2.48
CA LYS A 312 -13.32 -4.18 1.69
C LYS A 312 -12.05 -3.82 2.46
N SER A 313 -10.91 -4.26 1.94
CA SER A 313 -9.59 -4.07 2.54
C SER A 313 -8.61 -3.35 1.62
N ILE A 314 -8.97 -3.20 0.33
CA ILE A 314 -8.20 -2.45 -0.66
C ILE A 314 -8.78 -1.04 -0.79
N SER A 315 -7.90 -0.05 -0.64
CA SER A 315 -8.19 1.36 -0.93
C SER A 315 -7.51 1.76 -2.24
N ILE A 316 -7.91 2.89 -2.81
CA ILE A 316 -7.06 3.57 -3.81
C ILE A 316 -6.64 4.90 -3.23
N LEU A 317 -5.32 5.08 -3.09
CA LEU A 317 -4.71 6.30 -2.58
C LEU A 317 -3.86 6.96 -3.66
N SER A 318 -3.92 8.28 -3.77
CA SER A 318 -3.02 9.04 -4.62
C SER A 318 -1.61 9.15 -4.03
N SER A 319 -0.63 9.52 -4.84
CA SER A 319 0.79 9.61 -4.43
C SER A 319 1.02 10.54 -3.24
N ASP A 320 0.26 11.63 -3.12
CA ASP A 320 0.27 12.57 -2.00
C ASP A 320 -0.38 11.98 -0.73
N GLU A 321 -1.50 11.26 -0.85
CA GLU A 321 -2.13 10.54 0.26
C GLU A 321 -1.18 9.45 0.80
N LEU A 322 -0.48 8.74 -0.08
CA LEU A 322 0.57 7.79 0.30
C LEU A 322 1.73 8.49 1.01
N ALA A 323 2.25 9.59 0.46
CA ALA A 323 3.32 10.38 1.07
C ALA A 323 2.93 10.96 2.43
N THR A 324 1.63 11.22 2.65
CA THR A 324 1.09 11.68 3.94
C THR A 324 1.10 10.56 4.99
N ILE A 325 0.93 9.30 4.56
CA ILE A 325 0.90 8.14 5.45
C ILE A 325 2.31 7.60 5.71
N PHE A 326 3.16 7.61 4.70
CA PHE A 326 4.53 7.12 4.76
C PHE A 326 5.48 8.03 4.01
N HIS A 327 6.50 8.49 4.69
CA HIS A 327 7.70 9.07 4.12
C HIS A 327 8.87 8.71 5.03
N PHE A 328 10.09 8.80 4.52
CA PHE A 328 11.24 8.63 5.41
C PHE A 328 11.40 9.88 6.29
N PRO A 329 11.81 9.70 7.56
CA PRO A 329 11.78 10.78 8.53
C PRO A 329 12.86 11.84 8.24
N ASN A 330 12.55 13.08 8.60
CA ASN A 330 13.44 14.23 8.43
C ASN A 330 13.56 15.02 9.74
N LYS A 331 14.21 16.19 9.69
CA LYS A 331 14.41 17.03 10.88
C LYS A 331 13.11 17.46 11.59
N THR A 332 11.94 17.42 10.95
CA THR A 332 10.66 17.77 11.57
C THR A 332 10.05 16.64 12.39
N VAL A 333 10.58 15.42 12.27
CA VAL A 333 10.16 14.25 13.05
C VAL A 333 11.11 14.07 14.24
N GLU A 334 10.72 14.64 15.38
CA GLU A 334 11.55 14.64 16.60
C GLU A 334 11.34 13.42 17.51
N THR A 335 10.47 12.48 17.12
CA THR A 335 10.18 11.28 17.92
C THR A 335 11.49 10.55 18.28
N PRO A 336 11.69 10.19 19.57
CA PRO A 336 12.88 9.46 19.97
C PRO A 336 12.93 8.08 19.30
N HIS A 337 14.08 7.40 19.41
CA HIS A 337 14.26 5.99 19.05
C HIS A 337 14.23 5.64 17.55
N ILE A 338 13.98 6.61 16.67
CA ILE A 338 14.22 6.45 15.23
C ILE A 338 15.70 6.14 14.99
N GLN A 339 15.95 5.08 14.21
CA GLN A 339 17.30 4.64 13.88
C GLN A 339 17.86 5.47 12.71
N TRP A 340 18.55 6.55 13.07
CA TRP A 340 19.20 7.46 12.12
C TRP A 340 20.57 6.95 11.66
N LEU A 341 20.98 7.39 10.47
CA LEU A 341 22.34 7.24 9.97
C LEU A 341 23.27 8.19 10.74
N LYS A 342 24.29 7.62 11.40
CA LYS A 342 25.23 8.37 12.27
C LYS A 342 26.25 9.23 11.50
N ALA A 343 26.68 8.79 10.32
CA ALA A 343 27.70 9.47 9.52
C ALA A 343 27.43 9.32 8.02
N LYS A 344 27.80 10.33 7.22
CA LYS A 344 27.76 10.24 5.76
C LYS A 344 28.83 9.26 5.28
N THR A 345 28.49 8.43 4.32
CA THR A 345 29.46 7.72 3.51
C THR A 345 29.68 8.47 2.20
N ALA A 346 30.91 8.41 1.69
CA ALA A 346 31.30 8.99 0.42
C ALA A 346 31.84 7.87 -0.49
N PRO A 347 31.72 7.99 -1.82
CA PRO A 347 32.35 7.05 -2.73
C PRO A 347 33.86 7.09 -2.53
N VAL A 348 34.51 5.93 -2.61
CA VAL A 348 35.96 5.85 -2.69
C VAL A 348 36.40 6.48 -4.02
N PRO A 349 37.27 7.51 -4.01
CA PRO A 349 37.74 8.17 -5.23
C PRO A 349 38.35 7.19 -6.24
N ALA A 350 38.28 7.50 -7.53
CA ALA A 350 38.75 6.61 -8.59
C ALA A 350 40.25 6.32 -8.45
N GLU A 351 41.00 7.31 -7.97
CA GLU A 351 42.46 7.33 -7.81
C GLU A 351 42.96 6.41 -6.70
N VAL A 352 42.08 5.99 -5.77
CA VAL A 352 42.47 5.10 -4.67
C VAL A 352 42.66 3.67 -5.19
N PRO A 353 43.84 3.05 -5.00
CA PRO A 353 44.12 1.69 -5.45
C PRO A 353 43.12 0.67 -4.90
N SER A 354 42.69 -0.27 -5.74
CA SER A 354 41.69 -1.30 -5.40
C SER A 354 42.22 -2.73 -5.41
N GLN A 355 43.50 -2.94 -5.78
CA GLN A 355 44.12 -4.27 -5.86
C GLN A 355 45.60 -4.30 -5.46
N GLU A 356 46.32 -3.16 -5.53
CA GLU A 356 47.77 -3.10 -5.28
C GLU A 356 48.10 -2.26 -4.04
N GLY A 357 49.07 -2.74 -3.25
CA GLY A 357 49.53 -2.11 -2.00
C GLY A 357 49.06 -2.84 -0.73
N THR A 358 49.12 -2.14 0.41
CA THR A 358 48.63 -2.64 1.69
C THR A 358 47.11 -2.44 1.78
N PHE A 359 46.36 -3.52 1.99
CA PHE A 359 44.92 -3.44 2.20
C PHE A 359 44.60 -2.73 3.53
N ILE A 360 43.82 -1.64 3.46
CA ILE A 360 43.46 -0.84 4.66
C ILE A 360 41.99 -1.00 5.02
N GLY A 361 41.14 -1.40 4.07
CA GLY A 361 39.74 -1.70 4.36
C GLY A 361 38.84 -1.64 3.14
N GLN A 362 37.54 -1.50 3.39
CA GLN A 362 36.54 -1.35 2.34
C GLN A 362 35.79 -0.02 2.52
N GLY A 363 35.70 0.75 1.44
CA GLY A 363 34.73 1.84 1.37
C GLY A 363 33.37 1.29 0.97
N TYR A 364 32.32 1.81 1.61
CA TYR A 364 30.95 1.46 1.31
C TYR A 364 30.18 2.71 0.90
N TYR A 365 29.63 2.71 -0.30
CA TYR A 365 28.80 3.80 -0.78
C TYR A 365 27.68 3.27 -1.66
N ARG A 366 26.43 3.58 -1.28
CA ARG A 366 25.21 3.18 -2.02
C ARG A 366 25.16 1.70 -2.40
N GLY A 367 25.32 0.80 -1.41
CA GLY A 367 25.31 -0.65 -1.65
C GLY A 367 26.61 -1.21 -2.24
N VAL A 368 27.49 -0.36 -2.79
CA VAL A 368 28.74 -0.79 -3.43
C VAL A 368 29.88 -0.83 -2.41
N LYS A 369 30.51 -2.01 -2.28
CA LYS A 369 31.75 -2.20 -1.52
C LYS A 369 32.93 -2.10 -2.48
N ARG A 370 33.86 -1.19 -2.21
CA ARG A 370 35.12 -1.06 -2.94
C ARG A 370 36.30 -1.26 -1.98
N PRO A 371 37.19 -2.24 -2.21
CA PRO A 371 38.37 -2.40 -1.39
C PRO A 371 39.34 -1.23 -1.60
N VAL A 372 40.03 -0.85 -0.54
CA VAL A 372 40.95 0.29 -0.47
C VAL A 372 42.33 -0.22 -0.07
N TYR A 373 43.30 0.11 -0.91
CA TYR A 373 44.72 -0.20 -0.70
C TYR A 373 45.54 1.09 -0.70
N VAL A 374 46.66 1.09 0.02
CA VAL A 374 47.62 2.19 0.05
C VAL A 374 49.01 1.66 -0.28
N GLY A 375 49.69 2.34 -1.19
CA GLY A 375 51.04 2.01 -1.67
C GLY A 375 52.11 2.87 -1.03
#